data_AF-A0A6C0ABS0-F1
#
_entry.id   AF-A0A6C0ABS0-F1
#
_cell.length_a   1.000
_cell.length_b   1.000
_cell.length_c   1.000
_cell.angle_alpha   90.00
_cell.angle_beta   90.00
_cell.angle_gamma   90.00
#
_symmetry.space_group_name_H-M   'P 1'
#
loop_
_entity.id
_entity.type
_entity.pdbx_description
1 polymer ?
#
loop_
_entity_poly.entity_id
_entity_poly.type
_entity_poly.pdbx_seq_one_letter_code
_entity_poly.pdbx_strand_id
1 'polypeptide(L)'
;MVNARNNSKPVLYSKLDVSKIEFTQMDTKSKEQNRRQFTSWIRYGNGNLVFQTPEIQLTSHGIPPKEGKDGSEWFKDDLERSYIKLPLDENQNRVSTFKNLLNNFDEHARNNLKTIFGSEKSAKKYHYNHVVKTPQSNAEVNDDDEDEEEENSNNDEKVKIPKPDYIKVKLDLNWETKKCVTPVFVKNESGKPERVKVDCISDLEKFVGYKSKIICVIMANKVWASKTADMTGARQCGITFKLIQISIDNSDRQSSGARQDFTEYAIINENEDNDDDDNEEAEKAEEAEEVEEAEEAEEVEEAEEAEEEEDEEEAEEEEEEVDDEDEEEEEEVDDDEDEDEEEEEEEEVVVTKKKTKSSNGTNKKSAKSKSKSK
;
A
#
# COMPACT_ATOMS: atom_id res chain seq x y z
N MET A 1 5.29 -18.04 21.55
CA MET A 1 4.03 -17.47 22.09
C MET A 1 3.21 -16.84 20.96
N VAL A 2 2.20 -17.54 20.46
CA VAL A 2 1.26 -16.98 19.47
C VAL A 2 0.34 -16.02 20.22
N ASN A 3 0.58 -14.71 20.09
CA ASN A 3 -0.32 -13.70 20.63
C ASN A 3 -1.71 -13.94 20.04
N ALA A 4 -2.65 -14.40 20.87
CA ALA A 4 -4.06 -14.46 20.51
C ALA A 4 -4.47 -13.07 20.03
N ARG A 5 -4.64 -12.91 18.72
CA ARG A 5 -5.12 -11.67 18.12
C ARG A 5 -6.51 -11.48 18.72
N ASN A 6 -6.66 -10.56 19.67
CA ASN A 6 -7.98 -10.10 20.09
C ASN A 6 -8.70 -9.68 18.81
N ASN A 7 -9.66 -10.50 18.35
CA ASN A 7 -10.39 -10.30 17.10
C ASN A 7 -11.26 -9.06 17.24
N SER A 8 -10.67 -7.89 17.05
CA SER A 8 -11.39 -6.63 16.98
C SER A 8 -12.31 -6.69 15.77
N LYS A 9 -13.62 -6.74 16.02
CA LYS A 9 -14.62 -6.67 14.94
C LYS A 9 -14.39 -5.38 14.15
N PRO A 10 -14.39 -5.45 12.80
CA PRO A 10 -14.17 -4.26 11.99
C PRO A 10 -15.28 -3.24 12.21
N VAL A 11 -14.90 -1.97 12.35
CA VAL A 11 -15.83 -0.84 12.41
C VAL A 11 -16.12 -0.37 10.99
N LEU A 12 -17.37 -0.11 10.63
CA LEU A 12 -17.68 0.47 9.32
C LEU A 12 -17.07 1.87 9.23
N TYR A 13 -16.46 2.24 8.09
CA TYR A 13 -15.82 3.56 7.93
C TYR A 13 -16.74 4.73 8.34
N SER A 14 -18.04 4.66 8.05
CA SER A 14 -19.01 5.69 8.38
C SER A 14 -19.33 5.82 9.88
N LYS A 15 -18.96 4.82 10.69
CA LYS A 15 -19.13 4.79 12.15
C LYS A 15 -17.81 4.98 12.89
N LEU A 16 -16.69 5.14 12.17
CA LEU A 16 -15.38 5.31 12.78
C LEU A 16 -15.27 6.71 13.37
N ASP A 17 -14.95 6.78 14.66
CA ASP A 17 -14.74 8.03 15.38
C ASP A 17 -13.25 8.29 15.57
N VAL A 18 -12.70 9.19 14.76
CA VAL A 18 -11.26 9.50 14.74
C VAL A 18 -10.75 9.98 16.12
N SER A 19 -11.60 10.60 16.93
CA SER A 19 -11.21 11.12 18.24
C SER A 19 -10.85 10.02 19.26
N LYS A 20 -11.33 8.80 19.06
CA LYS A 20 -11.05 7.63 19.92
C LYS A 20 -9.75 6.92 19.56
N ILE A 21 -9.03 7.42 18.57
CA ILE A 21 -7.79 6.83 18.13
C ILE A 21 -6.67 7.34 19.02
N GLU A 22 -5.94 6.39 19.58
CA GLU A 22 -4.80 6.64 20.44
C GLU A 22 -3.53 6.13 19.78
N PHE A 23 -2.41 6.80 20.03
CA PHE A 23 -1.10 6.41 19.53
C PHE A 23 -0.19 6.08 20.71
N THR A 24 0.51 4.96 20.65
CA THR A 24 1.55 4.68 21.65
C THR A 24 2.73 5.62 21.46
N GLN A 25 3.47 5.88 22.53
CA GLN A 25 4.76 6.53 22.37
C GLN A 25 5.67 5.64 21.49
N MET A 26 6.42 6.29 20.61
CA MET A 26 7.34 5.67 19.67
C MET A 26 8.53 5.12 20.42
N ASP A 27 8.87 3.88 20.10
CA ASP A 27 10.03 3.24 20.68
C ASP A 27 11.31 3.69 19.95
N THR A 28 12.04 4.60 20.57
CA THR A 28 13.33 5.10 20.06
C THR A 28 14.53 4.46 20.77
N LYS A 29 14.29 3.58 21.76
CA LYS A 29 15.34 3.09 22.69
C LYS A 29 15.49 1.57 22.69
N SER A 30 14.55 0.83 22.12
CA SER A 30 14.66 -0.62 21.97
C SER A 30 15.98 -0.98 21.30
N LYS A 31 16.69 -1.92 21.94
CA LYS A 31 17.93 -2.53 21.47
C LYS A 31 17.71 -3.49 20.29
N GLU A 32 16.50 -3.62 19.75
CA GLU A 32 16.27 -4.22 18.41
C GLU A 32 16.83 -3.25 17.34
N GLN A 33 18.15 -3.05 17.35
CA GLN A 33 18.89 -2.02 16.64
C GLN A 33 18.79 -2.15 15.12
N ASN A 34 18.48 -3.35 14.61
CA ASN A 34 18.42 -3.65 13.18
C ASN A 34 17.11 -3.25 12.48
N ARG A 35 16.11 -2.69 13.19
CA ARG A 35 14.93 -2.15 12.50
C ARG A 35 15.28 -0.86 11.76
N ARG A 36 15.11 -0.85 10.43
CA ARG A 36 15.33 0.33 9.56
C ARG A 36 14.47 1.57 9.95
N GLN A 37 13.42 1.38 10.75
CA GLN A 37 12.44 2.40 11.09
C GLN A 37 12.03 2.31 12.57
N PHE A 38 11.74 3.46 13.19
CA PHE A 38 11.04 3.49 14.47
C PHE A 38 9.54 3.26 14.24
N THR A 39 8.87 2.69 15.25
CA THR A 39 7.45 2.34 15.17
C THR A 39 6.67 2.78 16.40
N SER A 40 5.46 3.25 16.15
CA SER A 40 4.40 3.47 17.15
C SER A 40 3.14 2.74 16.70
N TRP A 41 2.36 2.27 17.65
CA TRP A 41 1.15 1.48 17.40
C TRP A 41 -0.10 2.34 17.51
N ILE A 42 -1.09 2.03 16.67
CA ILE A 42 -2.38 2.73 16.62
C ILE A 42 -3.40 1.87 17.37
N ARG A 43 -4.09 2.47 18.33
CA ARG A 43 -5.09 1.83 19.17
C ARG A 43 -6.47 2.47 18.95
N TYR A 44 -7.51 1.65 19.10
CA TYR A 44 -8.89 2.08 19.09
C TYR A 44 -9.65 1.37 20.20
N GLY A 45 -9.88 2.06 21.31
CA GLY A 45 -10.26 1.43 22.57
C GLY A 45 -9.21 0.41 23.02
N ASN A 46 -9.63 -0.80 23.39
CA ASN A 46 -8.74 -1.85 23.90
C ASN A 46 -8.04 -2.67 22.79
N GLY A 47 -8.21 -2.32 21.53
CA GLY A 47 -7.79 -3.14 20.39
C GLY A 47 -7.04 -2.38 19.30
N ASN A 48 -6.73 -3.11 18.23
CA ASN A 48 -6.21 -2.52 17.00
C ASN A 48 -7.35 -1.82 16.25
N LEU A 49 -7.02 -0.75 15.54
CA LEU A 49 -7.97 -0.11 14.65
C LEU A 49 -8.14 -0.95 13.37
N VAL A 50 -9.29 -1.61 13.25
CA VAL A 50 -9.71 -2.32 12.04
C VAL A 50 -11.02 -1.73 11.55
N PHE A 51 -11.08 -1.36 10.28
CA PHE A 51 -12.28 -0.78 9.67
C PHE A 51 -12.56 -1.34 8.27
N GLN A 52 -13.82 -1.31 7.87
CA GLN A 52 -14.27 -1.73 6.55
C GLN A 52 -14.47 -0.51 5.65
N THR A 53 -13.91 -0.56 4.43
CA THR A 53 -14.09 0.49 3.39
C THR A 53 -15.52 0.49 2.85
N PRO A 54 -15.94 1.55 2.13
CA PRO A 54 -17.04 1.41 1.18
C PRO A 54 -16.67 0.41 0.07
N GLU A 55 -17.65 0.08 -0.77
CA GLU A 55 -17.37 -0.54 -2.07
C GLU A 55 -16.63 0.48 -2.94
N ILE A 56 -15.49 0.08 -3.48
CA ILE A 56 -14.63 0.90 -4.32
C ILE A 56 -14.46 0.17 -5.64
N GLN A 57 -14.80 0.82 -6.74
CA GLN A 57 -14.48 0.36 -8.08
C GLN A 57 -13.06 0.80 -8.46
N LEU A 58 -12.27 -0.13 -8.99
CA LEU A 58 -10.94 0.15 -9.50
C LEU A 58 -11.00 0.84 -10.87
N THR A 59 -11.33 2.14 -10.88
CA THR A 59 -11.35 3.01 -12.08
C THR A 59 -9.96 3.46 -12.52
N SER A 60 -8.99 3.34 -11.63
CA SER A 60 -7.57 3.57 -11.83
C SER A 60 -6.79 2.89 -10.70
N HIS A 61 -5.46 2.91 -10.78
CA HIS A 61 -4.59 2.27 -9.80
C HIS A 61 -4.89 0.76 -9.70
N GLY A 62 -4.71 0.15 -8.52
CA GLY A 62 -4.82 -1.29 -8.33
C GLY A 62 -3.51 -1.90 -7.83
N ILE A 63 -3.28 -3.16 -8.21
CA ILE A 63 -2.02 -3.85 -7.92
C ILE A 63 -0.97 -3.35 -8.93
N PRO A 64 0.22 -2.91 -8.48
CA PRO A 64 1.29 -2.55 -9.39
C PRO A 64 1.68 -3.74 -10.26
N PRO A 65 1.78 -3.56 -11.59
CA PRO A 65 2.25 -4.63 -12.46
C PRO A 65 3.70 -4.96 -12.10
N LYS A 66 4.10 -6.22 -12.32
CA LYS A 66 5.49 -6.65 -12.10
C LYS A 66 6.43 -5.99 -13.12
N GLU A 67 5.98 -5.91 -14.36
CA GLU A 67 6.72 -5.39 -15.52
C GLU A 67 6.07 -4.07 -16.01
N GLY A 68 6.92 -3.17 -16.50
CA GLY A 68 6.51 -1.97 -17.22
C GLY A 68 5.95 -2.29 -18.61
N LYS A 69 5.41 -1.26 -19.28
CA LYS A 69 4.88 -1.41 -20.64
C LYS A 69 5.94 -1.75 -21.67
N ASP A 70 7.17 -1.30 -21.42
CA ASP A 70 8.40 -1.55 -22.14
C ASP A 70 9.00 -2.94 -21.86
N GLY A 71 8.40 -3.71 -20.95
CA GLY A 71 8.91 -5.01 -20.50
C GLY A 71 10.03 -4.91 -19.48
N SER A 72 10.35 -3.71 -18.98
CA SER A 72 11.32 -3.57 -17.89
C SER A 72 10.74 -4.08 -16.57
N GLU A 73 11.54 -4.81 -15.80
CA GLU A 73 11.10 -5.32 -14.50
C GLU A 73 11.12 -4.19 -13.46
N TRP A 74 9.96 -3.61 -13.15
CA TRP A 74 9.82 -2.53 -12.17
C TRP A 74 9.99 -3.03 -10.73
N PHE A 75 9.70 -4.30 -10.49
CA PHE A 75 9.82 -4.94 -9.18
C PHE A 75 10.52 -6.28 -9.34
N LYS A 76 11.63 -6.46 -8.63
CA LYS A 76 12.39 -7.72 -8.67
C LYS A 76 11.57 -8.88 -8.12
N ASP A 77 10.86 -8.59 -7.02
CA ASP A 77 10.11 -9.59 -6.26
C ASP A 77 8.66 -9.16 -5.98
N ASP A 78 7.79 -10.16 -5.88
CA ASP A 78 6.40 -10.00 -5.45
C ASP A 78 6.28 -9.32 -4.08
N LEU A 79 7.29 -9.47 -3.22
CA LEU A 79 7.34 -8.84 -1.89
C LEU A 79 7.35 -7.31 -1.98
N GLU A 80 8.06 -6.74 -2.95
CA GLU A 80 8.21 -5.29 -3.10
C GLU A 80 6.90 -4.64 -3.58
N ARG A 81 6.19 -5.36 -4.45
CA ARG A 81 4.88 -4.96 -4.99
C ARG A 81 3.68 -5.47 -4.20
N SER A 82 3.88 -6.07 -3.02
CA SER A 82 2.83 -6.62 -2.15
C SER A 82 1.94 -5.55 -1.47
N TYR A 83 1.29 -4.74 -2.29
CA TYR A 83 0.34 -3.71 -1.89
C TYR A 83 -0.65 -3.42 -3.01
N ILE A 84 -1.84 -2.96 -2.63
CA ILE A 84 -2.85 -2.45 -3.54
C ILE A 84 -2.99 -0.93 -3.35
N LYS A 85 -3.07 -0.19 -4.44
CA LYS A 85 -3.46 1.22 -4.45
C LYS A 85 -4.97 1.31 -4.66
N LEU A 86 -5.70 1.77 -3.64
CA LEU A 86 -7.15 1.94 -3.72
C LEU A 86 -7.48 3.37 -4.18
N PRO A 87 -8.14 3.56 -5.33
CA PRO A 87 -8.54 4.88 -5.80
C PRO A 87 -9.60 5.49 -4.87
N LEU A 88 -9.51 6.79 -4.66
CA LEU A 88 -10.47 7.62 -3.94
C LEU A 88 -11.21 8.53 -4.93
N ASP A 89 -11.82 7.91 -5.93
CA ASP A 89 -12.61 8.58 -6.96
C ASP A 89 -13.92 9.12 -6.37
N GLU A 90 -14.03 10.44 -6.28
CA GLU A 90 -15.18 11.12 -5.66
C GLU A 90 -16.48 10.98 -6.46
N ASN A 91 -16.41 10.53 -7.72
CA ASN A 91 -17.60 10.22 -8.51
C ASN A 91 -18.28 8.93 -8.03
N GLN A 92 -17.58 8.10 -7.27
CA GLN A 92 -18.13 6.87 -6.72
C GLN A 92 -18.88 7.15 -5.42
N ASN A 93 -20.02 6.48 -5.26
CA ASN A 93 -20.85 6.63 -4.07
C ASN A 93 -20.05 6.29 -2.81
N ARG A 94 -20.19 7.10 -1.75
CA ARG A 94 -19.55 6.94 -0.44
C ARG A 94 -18.03 7.11 -0.38
N VAL A 95 -17.33 7.11 -1.52
CA VAL A 95 -15.86 7.25 -1.57
C VAL A 95 -15.41 8.64 -1.12
N SER A 96 -16.15 9.70 -1.45
CA SER A 96 -15.89 11.06 -0.94
C SER A 96 -15.97 11.16 0.59
N THR A 97 -16.96 10.50 1.20
CA THR A 97 -17.08 10.43 2.67
C THR A 97 -15.91 9.66 3.29
N PHE A 98 -15.49 8.58 2.63
CA PHE A 98 -14.34 7.80 3.06
C PHE A 98 -13.02 8.58 2.93
N LYS A 99 -12.82 9.33 1.85
CA LYS A 99 -11.67 10.24 1.69
C LYS A 99 -11.62 11.30 2.79
N ASN A 100 -12.75 11.91 3.13
CA ASN A 100 -12.83 12.87 4.24
C ASN A 100 -12.48 12.24 5.60
N LEU A 101 -12.92 11.02 5.86
CA LEU A 101 -12.51 10.27 7.05
C LEU A 101 -10.99 10.07 7.11
N LEU A 102 -10.36 9.71 5.99
CA LEU A 102 -8.91 9.51 5.90
C LEU A 102 -8.14 10.83 6.08
N ASN A 103 -8.64 11.94 5.55
CA ASN A 103 -8.05 13.27 5.78
C ASN A 103 -8.14 13.67 7.27
N ASN A 104 -9.28 13.43 7.92
CA ASN A 104 -9.43 13.66 9.36
C ASN A 104 -8.46 12.77 10.17
N PHE A 105 -8.24 11.54 9.71
CA PHE A 105 -7.29 10.61 10.32
C PHE A 105 -5.85 11.12 10.21
N ASP A 106 -5.45 11.65 9.05
CA ASP A 106 -4.15 12.30 8.86
C ASP A 106 -3.97 13.54 9.74
N GLU A 107 -4.99 14.39 9.83
CA GLU A 107 -4.95 15.58 10.69
C GLU A 107 -4.81 15.19 12.17
N HIS A 108 -5.56 14.17 12.61
CA HIS A 108 -5.46 13.65 13.97
C HIS A 108 -4.07 13.10 14.28
N ALA A 109 -3.48 12.34 13.37
CA ALA A 109 -2.11 11.83 13.52
C ALA A 109 -1.08 12.98 13.58
N ARG A 110 -1.21 13.98 12.71
CA ARG A 110 -0.35 15.17 12.68
C ARG A 110 -0.44 15.97 13.99
N ASN A 111 -1.64 16.15 14.53
CA ASN A 111 -1.85 16.86 15.79
C ASN A 111 -1.31 16.08 17.01
N ASN A 112 -1.18 14.76 16.88
CA ASN A 112 -0.65 13.88 17.93
C ASN A 112 0.83 13.51 17.78
N LEU A 113 1.58 14.14 16.85
CA LEU A 113 3.01 13.84 16.66
C LEU A 113 3.83 14.04 17.95
N LYS A 114 3.50 15.05 18.77
CA LYS A 114 4.16 15.25 20.06
C LYS A 114 4.01 14.05 20.99
N THR A 115 2.80 13.47 21.04
CA THR A 115 2.50 12.26 21.83
C THR A 115 3.24 11.06 21.26
N ILE A 116 3.20 10.89 19.94
CA ILE A 116 3.88 9.82 19.21
C ILE A 116 5.38 9.87 19.50
N PHE A 117 6.05 11.01 19.37
CA PHE A 117 7.50 11.13 19.56
C PHE A 117 7.92 11.42 21.02
N GLY A 118 6.97 11.54 21.94
CA GLY A 118 7.20 11.88 23.36
C GLY A 118 7.69 13.30 23.63
N SER A 119 8.05 14.09 22.61
CA SER A 119 8.46 15.48 22.77
C SER A 119 8.28 16.31 21.50
N GLU A 120 8.04 17.61 21.69
CA GLU A 120 7.90 18.60 20.62
C GLU A 120 9.19 18.73 19.78
N LYS A 121 10.35 18.66 20.45
CA LYS A 121 11.67 18.78 19.79
C LYS A 121 11.93 17.61 18.84
N SER A 122 11.49 16.40 19.22
CA SER A 122 11.59 15.23 18.34
C SER A 122 10.58 15.32 17.21
N ALA A 123 9.32 15.66 17.50
CA ALA A 123 8.25 15.75 16.49
C ALA A 123 8.58 16.72 15.35
N LYS A 124 9.19 17.88 15.64
CA LYS A 124 9.60 18.88 14.64
C LYS A 124 10.65 18.40 13.62
N LYS A 125 11.35 17.29 13.90
CA LYS A 125 12.31 16.70 12.96
C LYS A 125 11.63 15.89 11.86
N TYR A 126 10.34 15.61 12.01
CA TYR A 126 9.60 14.71 11.14
C TYR A 126 8.56 15.45 10.32
N HIS A 127 8.57 15.19 9.01
CA HIS A 127 7.50 15.49 8.09
C HIS A 127 6.52 14.32 8.07
N TYR A 128 5.22 14.63 8.12
CA TYR A 128 4.17 13.63 8.11
C TYR A 128 3.69 13.37 6.69
N ASN A 129 3.81 12.12 6.24
CA ASN A 129 3.27 11.64 4.98
C ASN A 129 1.81 11.23 5.16
N HIS A 130 0.95 11.92 4.43
CA HIS A 130 -0.47 11.65 4.36
C HIS A 130 -0.76 10.24 3.85
N VAL A 131 -1.79 9.59 4.41
CA VAL A 131 -2.27 8.31 3.89
C VAL A 131 -2.96 8.48 2.54
N VAL A 132 -3.65 9.60 2.35
CA VAL A 132 -4.21 10.02 1.07
C VAL A 132 -3.08 10.59 0.21
N LYS A 133 -2.82 9.94 -0.91
CA LYS A 133 -1.76 10.31 -1.84
C LYS A 133 -2.34 10.90 -3.10
N THR A 134 -1.84 12.06 -3.48
CA THR A 134 -2.10 12.66 -4.78
C THR A 134 -1.15 12.06 -5.81
N PRO A 135 -1.64 11.56 -6.96
CA PRO A 135 -0.78 11.14 -8.05
C PRO A 135 0.07 12.33 -8.49
N GLN A 136 1.37 12.13 -8.63
CA GLN A 136 2.21 13.13 -9.27
C GLN A 136 1.73 13.22 -10.73
N SER A 137 1.27 14.40 -11.15
CA SER A 137 1.04 14.66 -12.56
C SER A 137 2.40 14.58 -13.24
N ASN A 138 2.52 13.76 -14.30
CA ASN A 138 3.73 13.55 -15.10
C ASN A 138 4.35 14.83 -15.72
N ALA A 139 3.94 16.03 -15.31
CA ALA A 139 4.54 17.30 -15.73
C ALA A 139 5.76 17.72 -14.88
N GLU A 140 6.00 17.08 -13.72
CA GLU A 140 7.14 17.45 -12.84
C GLU A 140 8.13 16.30 -12.57
N VAL A 141 7.89 15.12 -13.13
CA VAL A 141 8.88 14.02 -13.12
C VAL A 141 9.16 13.67 -14.58
N ASN A 142 10.38 13.95 -15.00
CA ASN A 142 10.95 13.60 -16.28
C ASN A 142 11.27 12.08 -16.31
N ASP A 143 10.29 11.25 -15.94
CA ASP A 143 10.37 9.79 -15.98
C ASP A 143 9.38 9.29 -17.04
N ASP A 144 9.90 9.08 -18.26
CA ASP A 144 9.54 8.06 -19.26
C ASP A 144 8.06 7.74 -19.58
N ASP A 145 7.12 8.61 -19.23
CA ASP A 145 5.76 8.65 -19.82
C ASP A 145 5.71 9.68 -20.98
N GLU A 146 6.82 9.84 -21.71
CA GLU A 146 6.77 10.36 -23.08
C GLU A 146 6.22 9.23 -23.96
N ASP A 147 4.90 9.27 -24.17
CA ASP A 147 4.33 8.85 -25.44
C ASP A 147 5.03 9.70 -26.54
N GLU A 148 6.22 9.27 -27.00
CA GLU A 148 6.68 9.53 -28.36
C GLU A 148 5.75 8.75 -29.32
N GLU A 149 4.45 9.07 -29.29
CA GLU A 149 3.64 8.93 -30.49
C GLU A 149 4.18 10.00 -31.44
N GLU A 150 4.96 9.54 -32.42
CA GLU A 150 5.45 10.29 -33.57
C GLU A 150 4.57 11.49 -33.88
N GLU A 151 5.20 12.67 -33.96
CA GLU A 151 4.63 13.90 -34.48
C GLU A 151 4.05 13.68 -35.89
N ASN A 152 2.83 13.17 -35.95
CA ASN A 152 2.00 13.19 -37.15
C ASN A 152 0.69 13.89 -36.81
N SER A 153 0.84 15.21 -36.65
CA SER A 153 -0.10 16.24 -37.12
C SER A 153 -1.54 15.77 -37.32
N ASN A 154 -2.34 15.80 -36.25
CA ASN A 154 -3.75 16.24 -36.26
C ASN A 154 -4.27 16.42 -34.83
N ASN A 155 -3.89 17.56 -34.25
CA ASN A 155 -4.62 18.47 -33.36
C ASN A 155 -5.95 18.05 -32.67
N ASP A 156 -6.03 16.87 -32.03
CA ASP A 156 -7.04 16.58 -31.02
C ASP A 156 -6.37 16.51 -29.64
N GLU A 157 -6.57 17.57 -28.86
CA GLU A 157 -6.12 17.73 -27.47
C GLU A 157 -6.79 16.65 -26.60
N LYS A 158 -6.21 15.44 -26.53
CA LYS A 158 -6.67 14.35 -25.65
C LYS A 158 -6.64 14.87 -24.21
N VAL A 159 -7.80 15.23 -23.68
CA VAL A 159 -7.98 15.64 -22.28
C VAL A 159 -7.47 14.52 -21.38
N LYS A 160 -6.27 14.69 -20.80
CA LYS A 160 -5.72 13.74 -19.82
C LYS A 160 -6.64 13.75 -18.60
N ILE A 161 -7.43 12.68 -18.43
CA ILE A 161 -8.31 12.54 -17.27
C ILE A 161 -7.42 12.49 -16.02
N PRO A 162 -7.58 13.41 -15.06
CA PRO A 162 -6.73 13.43 -13.87
C PRO A 162 -6.92 12.14 -13.08
N LYS A 163 -5.80 11.48 -12.74
CA LYS A 163 -5.83 10.28 -11.88
C LYS A 163 -6.35 10.70 -10.50
N PRO A 164 -7.31 9.97 -9.90
CA PRO A 164 -7.81 10.29 -8.57
C PRO A 164 -6.74 10.04 -7.51
N ASP A 165 -6.90 10.69 -6.35
CA ASP A 165 -6.17 10.37 -5.13
C ASP A 165 -6.30 8.88 -4.77
N TYR A 166 -5.37 8.35 -3.99
CA TYR A 166 -5.39 6.95 -3.60
C TYR A 166 -4.82 6.71 -2.20
N ILE A 167 -5.12 5.55 -1.62
CA ILE A 167 -4.41 5.02 -0.46
C ILE A 167 -3.61 3.78 -0.83
N LYS A 168 -2.46 3.56 -0.16
CA LYS A 168 -1.65 2.35 -0.30
C LYS A 168 -1.94 1.39 0.85
N VAL A 169 -2.42 0.19 0.55
CA VAL A 169 -2.73 -0.85 1.53
C VAL A 169 -1.83 -2.06 1.28
N LYS A 170 -1.01 -2.44 2.26
CA LYS A 170 -0.10 -3.59 2.13
C LYS A 170 -0.82 -4.91 2.41
N LEU A 171 -0.48 -5.98 1.71
CA LEU A 171 -0.99 -7.31 2.05
C LEU A 171 -0.44 -7.75 3.42
N ASP A 172 -1.22 -8.51 4.19
CA ASP A 172 -0.69 -9.19 5.37
C ASP A 172 0.04 -10.46 4.94
N LEU A 173 1.37 -10.43 5.09
CA LEU A 173 2.25 -11.56 4.77
C LEU A 173 2.76 -12.18 6.06
N ASN A 174 2.88 -13.50 6.08
CA ASN A 174 3.58 -14.21 7.14
C ASN A 174 5.08 -13.84 7.11
N TRP A 175 5.66 -13.56 8.27
CA TRP A 175 7.04 -13.07 8.35
C TRP A 175 8.07 -14.13 7.91
N GLU A 176 7.85 -15.39 8.27
CA GLU A 176 8.77 -16.50 8.01
C GLU A 176 8.59 -17.00 6.58
N THR A 177 7.34 -17.35 6.20
CA THR A 177 7.07 -17.99 4.91
C THR A 177 6.88 -17.00 3.76
N LYS A 178 6.74 -15.69 4.05
CA LYS A 178 6.39 -14.63 3.08
C LYS A 178 5.07 -14.85 2.33
N LYS A 179 4.28 -15.87 2.68
CA LYS A 179 2.98 -16.16 2.08
C LYS A 179 1.91 -15.19 2.54
N CYS A 180 0.97 -14.90 1.64
CA CYS A 180 -0.20 -14.08 1.91
C CYS A 180 -1.13 -14.79 2.92
N VAL A 181 -1.49 -14.07 3.98
CA VAL A 181 -2.42 -14.54 5.03
C VAL A 181 -3.80 -13.92 4.86
N THR A 182 -3.92 -12.93 3.97
CA THR A 182 -5.15 -12.17 3.74
C THR A 182 -6.22 -13.09 3.12
N PRO A 183 -7.36 -13.34 3.79
CA PRO A 183 -8.46 -14.08 3.18
C PRO A 183 -9.07 -13.28 2.03
N VAL A 184 -9.23 -13.94 0.89
CA VAL A 184 -9.77 -13.37 -0.34
C VAL A 184 -11.10 -14.05 -0.65
N PHE A 185 -12.12 -13.25 -0.85
CA PHE A 185 -13.46 -13.71 -1.23
C PHE A 185 -13.82 -13.15 -2.60
N VAL A 186 -14.25 -13.99 -3.53
CA VAL A 186 -14.68 -13.59 -4.87
C VAL A 186 -16.15 -13.96 -5.01
N LYS A 187 -16.99 -13.01 -5.46
CA LYS A 187 -18.39 -13.31 -5.74
C LYS A 187 -18.50 -14.21 -6.97
N ASN A 188 -19.20 -15.32 -6.84
CA ASN A 188 -19.55 -16.20 -7.95
C ASN A 188 -20.72 -15.62 -8.78
N GLU A 189 -21.15 -16.33 -9.82
CA GLU A 189 -22.28 -15.94 -10.69
C GLU A 189 -23.61 -15.83 -9.91
N SER A 190 -23.75 -16.56 -8.81
CA SER A 190 -24.91 -16.45 -7.90
C SER A 190 -24.83 -15.23 -6.96
N GLY A 191 -23.77 -14.43 -7.04
CA GLY A 191 -23.51 -13.29 -6.15
C GLY A 191 -23.05 -13.68 -4.75
N LYS A 192 -22.81 -14.97 -4.47
CA LYS A 192 -22.34 -15.46 -3.17
C LYS A 192 -20.81 -15.39 -3.11
N PRO A 193 -20.22 -14.89 -2.01
CA PRO A 193 -18.77 -14.83 -1.86
C PRO A 193 -18.18 -16.22 -1.58
N GLU A 194 -17.23 -16.64 -2.42
CA GLU A 194 -16.47 -17.88 -2.24
C GLU A 194 -15.03 -17.55 -1.86
N ARG A 195 -14.48 -18.28 -0.90
CA ARG A 195 -13.10 -18.08 -0.45
C ARG A 195 -12.14 -18.73 -1.45
N VAL A 196 -11.21 -17.94 -1.97
CA VAL A 196 -10.16 -18.42 -2.88
C VAL A 196 -8.81 -18.45 -2.17
N LYS A 197 -7.96 -19.42 -2.53
CA LYS A 197 -6.60 -19.52 -2.01
C LYS A 197 -5.69 -18.57 -2.80
N VAL A 198 -4.94 -17.74 -2.08
CA VAL A 198 -4.01 -16.75 -2.63
C VAL A 198 -2.73 -16.82 -1.81
N ASP A 199 -1.63 -17.26 -2.41
CA ASP A 199 -0.35 -17.43 -1.69
C ASP A 199 0.55 -16.19 -1.86
N CYS A 200 0.42 -15.42 -2.95
CA CYS A 200 1.17 -14.19 -3.21
C CYS A 200 0.34 -13.09 -3.88
N ILE A 201 0.96 -11.93 -4.14
CA ILE A 201 0.31 -10.81 -4.84
C ILE A 201 -0.05 -11.14 -6.29
N SER A 202 0.77 -11.95 -6.98
CA SER A 202 0.48 -12.42 -8.34
C SER A 202 -0.80 -13.26 -8.42
N ASP A 203 -1.10 -14.04 -7.37
CA ASP A 203 -2.37 -14.78 -7.30
C ASP A 203 -3.56 -13.85 -7.09
N LEU A 204 -3.40 -12.80 -6.27
CA LEU A 204 -4.46 -11.81 -6.04
C LEU A 204 -4.77 -11.01 -7.32
N GLU A 205 -3.74 -10.70 -8.11
CA GLU A 205 -3.83 -9.96 -9.37
C GLU A 205 -4.75 -10.63 -10.40
N LYS A 206 -4.84 -11.96 -10.39
CA LYS A 206 -5.77 -12.72 -11.26
C LYS A 206 -7.23 -12.31 -11.01
N PHE A 207 -7.57 -12.02 -9.75
CA PHE A 207 -8.93 -11.67 -9.32
C PHE A 207 -9.18 -10.17 -9.28
N VAL A 208 -8.17 -9.37 -8.94
CA VAL A 208 -8.27 -7.92 -8.80
C VAL A 208 -7.80 -7.24 -10.09
N GLY A 209 -8.75 -7.00 -11.00
CA GLY A 209 -8.49 -6.30 -12.26
C GLY A 209 -9.06 -4.88 -12.30
N TYR A 210 -8.78 -4.20 -13.40
CA TYR A 210 -9.47 -2.96 -13.77
C TYR A 210 -11.01 -3.14 -13.74
N LYS A 211 -11.73 -2.12 -13.26
CA LYS A 211 -13.20 -2.10 -13.07
C LYS A 211 -13.78 -3.07 -12.03
N SER A 212 -12.96 -3.88 -11.35
CA SER A 212 -13.43 -4.72 -10.25
C SER A 212 -13.95 -3.85 -9.10
N LYS A 213 -15.03 -4.29 -8.46
CA LYS A 213 -15.56 -3.67 -7.24
C LYS A 213 -15.02 -4.43 -6.04
N ILE A 214 -14.45 -3.72 -5.08
CA ILE A 214 -13.83 -4.33 -3.92
C ILE A 214 -14.31 -3.69 -2.62
N ILE A 215 -14.45 -4.52 -1.59
CA ILE A 215 -14.64 -4.11 -0.20
C ILE A 215 -13.46 -4.66 0.59
N CYS A 216 -12.74 -3.78 1.27
CA CYS A 216 -11.57 -4.15 2.05
C CYS A 216 -11.86 -4.00 3.54
N VAL A 217 -11.35 -4.94 4.33
CA VAL A 217 -11.17 -4.77 5.77
C VAL A 217 -9.71 -4.40 6.00
N ILE A 218 -9.48 -3.20 6.50
CA ILE A 218 -8.16 -2.58 6.64
C ILE A 218 -7.83 -2.41 8.12
N MET A 219 -6.60 -2.75 8.49
CA MET A 219 -6.02 -2.42 9.79
C MET A 219 -5.08 -1.23 9.67
N ALA A 220 -5.27 -0.21 10.51
CA ALA A 220 -4.27 0.83 10.74
C ALA A 220 -3.15 0.22 11.60
N ASN A 221 -2.12 -0.32 10.93
CA ASN A 221 -1.15 -1.21 11.53
C ASN A 221 -0.18 -0.47 12.45
N LYS A 222 0.55 0.51 11.89
CA LYS A 222 1.59 1.24 12.63
C LYS A 222 1.83 2.63 12.06
N VAL A 223 2.33 3.52 12.91
CA VAL A 223 3.06 4.72 12.51
C VAL A 223 4.52 4.33 12.35
N TRP A 224 5.11 4.58 11.18
CA TRP A 224 6.54 4.41 10.93
C TRP A 224 7.24 5.76 10.93
N ALA A 225 8.52 5.77 11.29
CA ALA A 225 9.38 6.94 11.18
C ALA A 225 10.78 6.54 10.70
N SER A 226 11.30 7.24 9.70
CA SER A 226 12.65 7.01 9.17
C SER A 226 13.71 7.41 10.21
N LYS A 227 14.80 6.64 10.25
CA LYS A 227 16.00 7.00 11.02
C LYS A 227 16.80 8.08 10.30
N THR A 228 16.87 7.99 8.98
CA THR A 228 17.58 8.91 8.09
C THR A 228 16.71 10.10 7.69
N ALA A 229 17.36 11.24 7.48
CA ALA A 229 16.74 12.41 6.86
C ALA A 229 16.74 12.24 5.33
N ASP A 230 15.78 12.85 4.67
CA ASP A 230 15.75 12.98 3.21
C ASP A 230 16.70 14.10 2.74
N MET A 231 16.71 14.36 1.42
CA MET A 231 17.52 15.43 0.81
C MET A 231 17.16 16.82 1.34
N THR A 232 15.96 17.01 1.90
CA THR A 232 15.53 18.28 2.51
C THR A 232 16.01 18.43 3.95
N GLY A 233 16.66 17.41 4.52
CA GLY A 233 17.09 17.37 5.90
C GLY A 233 15.99 17.01 6.89
N ALA A 234 14.76 16.77 6.42
CA ALA A 234 13.64 16.32 7.25
C ALA A 234 13.58 14.79 7.30
N ARG A 235 13.19 14.23 8.44
CA ARG A 235 12.89 12.80 8.53
C ARG A 235 11.43 12.57 8.14
N GLN A 236 11.11 11.40 7.65
CA GLN A 236 9.77 11.09 7.17
C GLN A 236 9.05 10.18 8.16
N CYS A 237 7.77 10.43 8.40
CA CYS A 237 6.91 9.54 9.16
C CYS A 237 5.56 9.37 8.47
N GLY A 238 4.78 8.36 8.84
CA GLY A 238 3.45 8.17 8.28
C GLY A 238 2.78 6.91 8.79
N ILE A 239 1.54 6.69 8.38
CA ILE A 239 0.77 5.52 8.76
C ILE A 239 0.87 4.44 7.69
N THR A 240 0.92 3.17 8.10
CA THR A 240 0.81 2.02 7.21
C THR A 240 -0.51 1.30 7.43
N PHE A 241 -1.24 1.08 6.34
CA PHE A 241 -2.40 0.21 6.31
C PHE A 241 -2.01 -1.22 5.90
N LYS A 242 -2.61 -2.20 6.57
CA LYS A 242 -2.57 -3.61 6.20
C LYS A 242 -3.95 -4.09 5.77
N LEU A 243 -4.00 -4.87 4.70
CA LEU A 243 -5.20 -5.54 4.22
C LEU A 243 -5.40 -6.80 5.07
N ILE A 244 -6.51 -6.86 5.79
CA ILE A 244 -6.86 -8.01 6.63
C ILE A 244 -7.73 -8.98 5.86
N GLN A 245 -8.65 -8.47 5.04
CA GLN A 245 -9.56 -9.26 4.22
C GLN A 245 -10.01 -8.42 3.02
N ILE A 246 -10.28 -9.09 1.89
CA ILE A 246 -10.84 -8.45 0.70
C ILE A 246 -11.99 -9.28 0.14
N SER A 247 -13.08 -8.60 -0.24
CA SER A 247 -14.16 -9.16 -1.04
C SER A 247 -14.13 -8.50 -2.41
N ILE A 248 -14.19 -9.29 -3.46
CA ILE A 248 -14.04 -8.88 -4.85
C ILE A 248 -15.32 -9.27 -5.60
N ASP A 249 -15.83 -8.31 -6.38
CA ASP A 249 -16.95 -8.49 -7.28
C ASP A 249 -16.51 -8.08 -8.70
N ASN A 250 -16.54 -9.08 -9.58
CA ASN A 250 -16.11 -8.98 -10.97
C ASN A 250 -17.29 -8.92 -11.95
N SER A 251 -18.53 -8.69 -11.48
CA SER A 251 -19.73 -8.65 -12.33
C SER A 251 -19.60 -7.74 -13.56
N ASP A 252 -18.87 -6.63 -13.41
CA ASP A 252 -18.71 -5.60 -14.44
C ASP A 252 -17.51 -5.84 -15.35
N ARG A 253 -16.65 -6.82 -15.00
CA ARG A 253 -15.58 -7.28 -15.88
C ARG A 253 -16.26 -8.13 -16.94
N GLN A 254 -16.63 -7.49 -18.07
CA GLN A 254 -17.00 -8.22 -19.28
C GLN A 254 -16.00 -9.35 -19.42
N SER A 255 -16.48 -10.58 -19.26
CA SER A 255 -15.63 -11.74 -19.20
C SER A 255 -14.75 -11.70 -20.44
N SER A 256 -13.45 -11.83 -20.23
CA SER A 256 -12.52 -12.17 -21.30
C SER A 256 -12.91 -13.49 -22.00
N GLY A 257 -13.97 -14.17 -21.53
CA GLY A 257 -14.73 -15.20 -22.23
C GLY A 257 -15.09 -14.82 -23.66
N ALA A 258 -15.51 -13.57 -23.95
CA ALA A 258 -15.79 -13.20 -25.33
C ALA A 258 -14.55 -13.33 -26.25
N ARG A 259 -13.31 -13.23 -25.75
CA ARG A 259 -12.08 -13.49 -26.53
C ARG A 259 -11.62 -14.94 -26.49
N GLN A 260 -11.97 -15.68 -25.42
CA GLN A 260 -11.69 -17.11 -25.31
C GLN A 260 -12.68 -17.97 -26.11
N ASP A 261 -13.91 -17.47 -26.32
CA ASP A 261 -14.92 -18.06 -27.21
C ASP A 261 -14.59 -17.82 -28.70
N PHE A 262 -13.61 -16.97 -29.02
CA PHE A 262 -13.06 -16.75 -30.36
C PHE A 262 -11.66 -17.35 -30.55
N THR A 263 -11.30 -18.42 -29.81
CA THR A 263 -10.12 -19.23 -30.18
C THR A 263 -10.33 -20.03 -31.46
N GLU A 264 -11.59 -20.24 -31.86
CA GLU A 264 -11.95 -20.72 -33.19
C GLU A 264 -12.18 -19.53 -34.13
N TYR A 265 -11.72 -19.66 -35.38
CA TYR A 265 -11.82 -18.63 -36.42
C TYR A 265 -13.30 -18.31 -36.73
N ALA A 266 -13.89 -17.34 -36.02
CA ALA A 266 -15.29 -16.96 -36.17
C ALA A 266 -15.53 -15.87 -37.23
N ILE A 267 -14.61 -15.72 -38.19
CA ILE A 267 -14.83 -14.85 -39.34
C ILE A 267 -15.67 -15.61 -40.36
N ILE A 268 -16.97 -15.30 -40.43
CA ILE A 268 -17.83 -15.72 -41.52
C ILE A 268 -17.46 -14.86 -42.74
N ASN A 269 -16.87 -15.48 -43.77
CA ASN A 269 -16.67 -14.82 -45.05
C ASN A 269 -18.04 -14.64 -45.72
N GLU A 270 -18.57 -13.42 -45.70
CA GLU A 270 -19.86 -13.04 -46.31
C GLU A 270 -19.80 -12.98 -47.86
N ASN A 271 -18.83 -13.65 -48.49
CA ASN A 271 -18.53 -13.55 -49.92
C ASN A 271 -18.26 -14.90 -50.61
N GLU A 272 -18.74 -16.01 -50.06
CA GLU A 272 -18.88 -17.27 -50.81
C GLU A 272 -20.36 -17.56 -51.11
N ASP A 273 -21.01 -16.61 -51.79
CA ASP A 273 -22.07 -16.94 -52.73
C ASP A 273 -21.40 -17.33 -54.05
N ASN A 274 -21.21 -18.62 -54.25
CA ASN A 274 -21.27 -19.20 -55.59
C ASN A 274 -21.74 -20.66 -55.49
N ASP A 275 -23.00 -20.80 -55.87
CA ASP A 275 -23.76 -21.94 -56.38
C ASP A 275 -22.98 -23.15 -56.96
N ASP A 276 -23.73 -24.26 -56.96
CA ASP A 276 -23.56 -25.56 -57.63
C ASP A 276 -22.62 -26.59 -56.97
N ASP A 277 -23.19 -27.60 -56.32
CA ASP A 277 -23.59 -28.81 -57.06
C ASP A 277 -24.50 -29.72 -56.22
N ASP A 278 -25.51 -30.27 -56.89
CA ASP A 278 -26.46 -31.28 -56.44
C ASP A 278 -25.77 -32.52 -55.84
N ASN A 279 -26.29 -33.06 -54.73
CA ASN A 279 -26.66 -34.48 -54.75
C ASN A 279 -27.67 -34.86 -53.65
N GLU A 280 -28.64 -35.65 -54.09
CA GLU A 280 -29.79 -36.20 -53.40
C GLU A 280 -29.46 -37.25 -52.32
N GLU A 281 -30.47 -37.43 -51.44
CA GLU A 281 -30.94 -38.65 -50.75
C GLU A 281 -31.05 -38.43 -49.23
N ALA A 282 -32.23 -38.16 -48.67
CA ALA A 282 -33.42 -39.02 -48.51
C ALA A 282 -33.49 -39.68 -47.12
N GLU A 283 -34.74 -39.81 -46.66
CA GLU A 283 -35.28 -40.49 -45.47
C GLU A 283 -35.42 -39.63 -44.19
N LYS A 284 -36.64 -39.16 -43.83
CA LYS A 284 -37.75 -39.87 -43.09
C LYS A 284 -37.32 -40.28 -41.67
N ALA A 285 -38.07 -40.11 -40.58
CA ALA A 285 -39.48 -39.78 -40.30
C ALA A 285 -39.56 -39.22 -38.85
N GLU A 286 -40.61 -38.47 -38.46
CA GLU A 286 -41.65 -38.83 -37.45
C GLU A 286 -41.13 -39.53 -36.18
N GLU A 287 -41.44 -39.20 -34.92
CA GLU A 287 -42.66 -38.80 -34.17
C GLU A 287 -42.15 -38.38 -32.77
N ALA A 288 -42.64 -37.33 -32.10
CA ALA A 288 -43.82 -37.24 -31.21
C ALA A 288 -43.75 -38.04 -29.88
N GLU A 289 -44.46 -37.49 -28.87
CA GLU A 289 -44.70 -37.91 -27.47
C GLU A 289 -43.58 -37.59 -26.46
N GLU A 290 -43.75 -36.67 -25.49
CA GLU A 290 -44.79 -36.50 -24.43
C GLU A 290 -44.61 -37.48 -23.26
N VAL A 291 -44.85 -36.96 -22.04
CA VAL A 291 -45.31 -37.62 -20.80
C VAL A 291 -44.38 -37.49 -19.58
N GLU A 292 -44.85 -36.60 -18.69
CA GLU A 292 -45.03 -36.67 -17.21
C GLU A 292 -43.85 -36.81 -16.22
N GLU A 293 -43.72 -35.74 -15.41
CA GLU A 293 -44.15 -35.68 -13.99
C GLU A 293 -44.19 -36.99 -13.17
N ALA A 294 -43.40 -37.04 -12.08
CA ALA A 294 -43.78 -37.75 -10.86
C ALA A 294 -43.09 -37.12 -9.64
N GLU A 295 -43.92 -36.73 -8.68
CA GLU A 295 -43.63 -36.27 -7.32
C GLU A 295 -43.13 -37.40 -6.39
N GLU A 296 -42.90 -36.97 -5.13
CA GLU A 296 -42.79 -37.72 -3.86
C GLU A 296 -41.41 -38.29 -3.50
N ALA A 297 -41.00 -38.40 -2.23
CA ALA A 297 -41.27 -37.81 -0.91
C ALA A 297 -40.39 -38.64 0.08
N GLU A 298 -40.45 -38.34 1.39
CA GLU A 298 -39.76 -38.99 2.55
C GLU A 298 -38.29 -38.56 2.77
N GLU A 299 -37.89 -37.85 3.82
CA GLU A 299 -38.17 -37.88 5.29
C GLU A 299 -37.45 -39.03 6.04
N VAL A 300 -37.17 -38.79 7.34
CA VAL A 300 -36.49 -39.57 8.40
C VAL A 300 -35.00 -39.21 8.59
N GLU A 301 -34.61 -38.33 9.53
CA GLU A 301 -34.56 -38.37 11.02
C GLU A 301 -33.50 -39.30 11.66
N GLU A 302 -32.72 -38.69 12.58
CA GLU A 302 -32.13 -39.21 13.84
C GLU A 302 -31.18 -40.43 13.79
N ALA A 303 -30.15 -40.63 14.63
CA ALA A 303 -29.70 -40.11 15.93
C ALA A 303 -28.20 -40.45 16.12
N GLU A 304 -27.56 -39.80 17.11
CA GLU A 304 -26.73 -40.36 18.22
C GLU A 304 -25.84 -41.61 17.98
N GLU A 305 -24.68 -41.87 18.61
CA GLU A 305 -23.87 -41.34 19.71
C GLU A 305 -22.56 -42.19 19.75
N ALA A 306 -21.67 -41.88 20.71
CA ALA A 306 -20.58 -42.71 21.27
C ALA A 306 -19.22 -42.65 20.53
N GLU A 307 -18.19 -42.00 21.09
CA GLU A 307 -17.40 -42.30 22.31
C GLU A 307 -16.34 -43.40 22.15
N GLU A 308 -15.22 -43.15 22.84
CA GLU A 308 -14.04 -43.99 23.12
C GLU A 308 -12.98 -44.12 22.00
N GLU A 309 -11.69 -44.16 22.26
CA GLU A 309 -10.80 -43.78 23.37
C GLU A 309 -9.36 -43.77 22.78
N GLU A 310 -8.44 -43.14 23.50
CA GLU A 310 -7.00 -43.42 23.66
C GLU A 310 -6.22 -44.15 22.54
N ASP A 311 -5.14 -43.52 22.04
CA ASP A 311 -3.82 -44.14 22.22
C ASP A 311 -2.70 -43.11 22.24
N GLU A 312 -1.85 -43.26 23.25
CA GLU A 312 -0.61 -42.53 23.49
C GLU A 312 0.49 -43.13 22.62
N GLU A 313 1.19 -42.33 21.80
CA GLU A 313 2.60 -42.65 21.52
C GLU A 313 3.44 -41.39 21.59
N GLU A 314 4.26 -41.36 22.65
CA GLU A 314 5.45 -40.53 22.79
C GLU A 314 6.40 -40.78 21.61
N ALA A 315 6.84 -39.70 20.97
CA ALA A 315 8.08 -39.69 20.21
C ALA A 315 8.92 -38.52 20.69
N GLU A 316 9.87 -38.85 21.57
CA GLU A 316 11.07 -38.07 21.80
C GLU A 316 11.77 -37.87 20.44
N GLU A 317 11.96 -36.62 20.01
CA GLU A 317 12.99 -36.29 19.03
C GLU A 317 13.91 -35.22 19.60
N GLU A 318 15.19 -35.54 19.43
CA GLU A 318 16.38 -35.00 20.07
C GLU A 318 16.62 -33.52 19.74
N GLU A 319 17.16 -32.83 20.74
CA GLU A 319 17.77 -31.51 20.61
C GLU A 319 19.04 -31.61 19.74
N GLU A 320 18.99 -31.09 18.51
CA GLU A 320 20.21 -30.65 17.81
C GLU A 320 20.44 -29.16 18.10
N GLU A 321 21.40 -28.91 19.01
CA GLU A 321 22.09 -27.63 19.09
C GLU A 321 22.94 -27.45 17.83
N VAL A 322 22.54 -26.51 16.97
CA VAL A 322 23.41 -26.00 15.91
C VAL A 322 24.01 -24.69 16.41
N ASP A 323 25.28 -24.80 16.77
CA ASP A 323 26.24 -23.75 17.05
C ASP A 323 26.55 -23.01 15.73
N ASP A 324 25.88 -21.88 15.48
CA ASP A 324 26.22 -21.00 14.35
C ASP A 324 27.31 -20.03 14.80
N GLU A 325 28.52 -20.35 14.37
CA GLU A 325 29.73 -19.54 14.51
C GLU A 325 29.55 -18.17 13.83
N ASP A 326 29.88 -17.14 14.59
CA ASP A 326 30.06 -15.75 14.18
C ASP A 326 31.02 -15.63 12.97
N GLU A 327 30.51 -15.26 11.80
CA GLU A 327 31.32 -14.62 10.76
C GLU A 327 31.37 -13.11 11.02
N GLU A 328 32.42 -12.68 11.71
CA GLU A 328 32.84 -11.28 11.81
C GLU A 328 33.33 -10.79 10.44
N GLU A 329 32.51 -10.01 9.73
CA GLU A 329 32.98 -9.16 8.64
C GLU A 329 33.65 -7.91 9.24
N GLU A 330 34.98 -7.92 9.28
CA GLU A 330 35.82 -6.75 9.51
C GLU A 330 35.65 -5.76 8.34
N GLU A 331 34.93 -4.65 8.54
CA GLU A 331 35.02 -3.49 7.64
C GLU A 331 36.21 -2.62 8.06
N GLU A 332 37.15 -2.50 7.12
CA GLU A 332 38.34 -1.68 7.20
C GLU A 332 38.01 -0.19 7.35
N VAL A 333 38.70 0.43 8.30
CA VAL A 333 38.66 1.86 8.58
C VAL A 333 39.74 2.50 7.71
N ASP A 334 39.34 3.25 6.68
CA ASP A 334 40.24 4.16 5.94
C ASP A 334 40.61 5.33 6.88
N ASP A 335 41.84 5.27 7.38
CA ASP A 335 42.58 6.37 8.01
C ASP A 335 43.14 7.28 6.89
N ASP A 336 42.52 8.45 6.68
CA ASP A 336 43.18 9.55 5.99
C ASP A 336 43.81 10.48 7.05
N GLU A 337 45.11 10.26 7.23
CA GLU A 337 46.06 11.16 7.86
C GLU A 337 46.20 12.43 7.01
N ASP A 338 45.81 13.59 7.55
CA ASP A 338 46.38 14.88 7.14
C ASP A 338 47.04 15.50 8.37
N GLU A 339 48.35 15.25 8.45
CA GLU A 339 49.33 16.03 9.20
C GLU A 339 49.42 17.43 8.59
N ASP A 340 49.22 18.47 9.40
CA ASP A 340 50.01 19.69 9.21
C ASP A 340 50.27 20.34 10.57
N GLU A 341 51.57 20.37 10.87
CA GLU A 341 52.27 20.80 12.06
C GLU A 341 52.38 22.33 12.21
N GLU A 342 52.56 22.73 13.48
CA GLU A 342 53.26 23.93 13.96
C GLU A 342 52.58 25.32 13.76
N GLU A 343 52.58 26.24 14.73
CA GLU A 343 53.62 26.57 15.69
C GLU A 343 53.02 27.33 16.91
N GLU A 344 53.68 27.18 18.05
CA GLU A 344 53.42 27.78 19.36
C GLU A 344 53.63 29.31 19.39
N GLU A 345 52.93 30.02 20.28
CA GLU A 345 53.61 30.85 21.30
C GLU A 345 52.62 31.32 22.40
N GLU A 346 53.06 31.12 23.64
CA GLU A 346 52.40 31.44 24.91
C GLU A 346 52.46 32.95 25.22
N GLU A 347 51.49 33.47 26.00
CA GLU A 347 51.78 34.18 27.25
C GLU A 347 50.50 34.50 28.05
N GLU A 348 50.47 34.05 29.31
CA GLU A 348 49.50 34.42 30.36
C GLU A 348 49.76 35.83 30.91
N VAL A 349 48.74 36.67 31.18
CA VAL A 349 48.69 37.53 32.40
C VAL A 349 47.25 37.92 32.83
N VAL A 350 46.82 37.36 33.96
CA VAL A 350 46.14 37.92 35.16
C VAL A 350 45.35 39.27 35.11
N VAL A 351 44.04 39.16 35.41
CA VAL A 351 43.14 39.94 36.32
C VAL A 351 43.46 41.42 36.66
N THR A 352 42.52 42.36 36.42
CA THR A 352 41.82 43.18 37.45
C THR A 352 40.92 44.33 36.91
N LYS A 353 39.87 44.63 37.71
CA LYS A 353 38.83 45.67 37.57
C LYS A 353 39.39 47.11 37.62
N LYS A 354 38.84 48.07 36.85
CA LYS A 354 37.98 49.20 37.30
C LYS A 354 37.81 50.30 36.25
N LYS A 355 36.63 50.94 36.34
CA LYS A 355 36.15 52.19 35.72
C LYS A 355 37.20 53.31 35.59
N THR A 356 37.12 54.06 34.48
CA THR A 356 37.08 55.54 34.52
C THR A 356 36.35 56.14 33.33
N LYS A 357 35.62 57.21 33.62
CA LYS A 357 34.89 58.13 32.72
C LYS A 357 35.86 59.11 32.03
N SER A 358 35.26 59.88 31.11
CA SER A 358 35.69 61.17 30.54
C SER A 358 36.52 61.04 29.27
N SER A 359 36.42 61.89 28.25
CA SER A 359 35.59 63.04 27.91
C SER A 359 36.08 63.57 26.56
N ASN A 360 35.23 64.29 25.83
CA ASN A 360 35.55 65.12 24.64
C ASN A 360 36.04 64.36 23.40
N GLY A 361 35.68 64.72 22.17
CA GLY A 361 34.91 65.84 21.67
C GLY A 361 34.96 65.80 20.15
N THR A 362 33.85 66.20 19.51
CA THR A 362 33.78 66.90 18.22
C THR A 362 34.94 66.69 17.22
N ASN A 363 34.66 66.06 16.07
CA ASN A 363 34.48 66.89 14.87
C ASN A 363 33.73 66.22 13.71
N LYS A 364 32.99 67.11 13.07
CA LYS A 364 32.06 66.99 11.96
C LYS A 364 32.84 67.18 10.65
N LYS A 365 32.69 66.32 9.65
CA LYS A 365 32.67 66.77 8.24
C LYS A 365 32.07 65.73 7.29
N SER A 366 30.91 66.12 6.79
CA SER A 366 30.22 65.66 5.60
C SER A 366 31.02 65.90 4.32
N ALA A 367 30.97 64.96 3.38
CA ALA A 367 31.15 65.24 1.96
C ALA A 367 30.04 64.54 1.17
N LYS A 368 29.12 65.35 0.66
CA LYS A 368 28.02 65.02 -0.24
C LYS A 368 28.42 65.61 -1.59
N SER A 369 28.74 64.79 -2.59
CA SER A 369 28.87 65.25 -3.98
C SER A 369 27.57 64.98 -4.71
N LYS A 370 27.05 66.02 -5.36
CA LYS A 370 25.86 65.99 -6.21
C LYS A 370 26.28 66.54 -7.57
N SER A 371 25.89 65.81 -8.62
CA SER A 371 25.52 66.27 -9.97
C SER A 371 26.50 67.12 -10.79
N LYS A 372 26.74 66.68 -12.03
CA LYS A 372 26.39 67.52 -13.20
C LYS A 372 26.17 66.69 -14.46
N SER A 373 25.04 66.97 -15.08
CA SER A 373 24.62 66.61 -16.43
C SER A 373 25.54 67.21 -17.50
N LYS A 374 25.73 66.48 -18.59
CA LYS A 374 25.38 66.96 -19.94
C LYS A 374 25.20 65.79 -20.87
#